data_AF-A7IPW9-F1
#
_entry.id   AF-A7IPW9-F1
#
_cell.length_a   1.000
_cell.length_b   1.000
_cell.length_c   1.000
_cell.angle_alpha   90.00
_cell.angle_beta   90.00
_cell.angle_gamma   90.00
#
_symmetry.space_group_name_H-M   'P 1'
#
loop_
_entity.id
_entity.type
_entity.pdbx_description
1 polymer ?
#
loop_
_entity_poly.entity_id
_entity_poly.type
_entity_poly.pdbx_seq_one_letter_code
_entity_poly.pdbx_strand_id
1 'polypeptide(L)'
;MSLVVFPRPDPARFAPLSSADLMLACLAGQKSGLSEKMLARRLAPFLDADQSADAQSALITQGLASAEKTITLTPSGHAAARALLGADAGARRGMDGLVRQLLPACLGLDPQAGDVRLSHPEVCMGAIVAVGFGLPKELIGAPSAVRSELVWRTLMAGIGEFVGKGPFPQIEKPGVTERVILAGLAGAPAKSLPEAMGALACAAVGLKAGNLDAVRRAVVVRSLRNARPAAMPDETASRAVDAAPSHSAPDKAMHPSSPLGAGAGATEFAARVLEVAAKLTTPPFLGHVSIAQVYDAYGWEFPDAGALQSFKERLVAAASANRLQLARLDMPEHMDAILRMRSETAWGRDRAHFVVTAGG
;
A
#
# COMPACT_ATOMS: atom_id res chain seq x y z
N MET A 1 -10.01 -26.57 -9.23
CA MET A 1 -10.73 -25.84 -8.17
C MET A 1 -10.21 -24.41 -8.18
N SER A 2 -11.01 -23.43 -8.60
CA SER A 2 -10.58 -22.02 -8.55
C SER A 2 -10.45 -21.61 -7.09
N LEU A 3 -9.26 -21.16 -6.68
CA LEU A 3 -9.09 -20.51 -5.38
C LEU A 3 -10.03 -19.31 -5.33
N VAL A 4 -11.02 -19.36 -4.44
CA VAL A 4 -11.90 -18.24 -4.16
C VAL A 4 -11.04 -17.09 -3.65
N VAL A 5 -10.89 -16.03 -4.45
CA VAL A 5 -10.14 -14.84 -4.06
C VAL A 5 -11.10 -13.88 -3.36
N PHE A 6 -11.20 -13.99 -2.04
CA PHE A 6 -11.93 -13.03 -1.23
C PHE A 6 -11.26 -11.65 -1.25
N PRO A 7 -12.02 -10.55 -1.05
CA PRO A 7 -11.45 -9.22 -0.90
C PRO A 7 -10.39 -9.20 0.20
N ARG A 8 -9.20 -8.67 -0.13
CA ARG A 8 -8.09 -8.52 0.83
C ARG A 8 -7.69 -7.06 0.96
N PRO A 9 -7.26 -6.63 2.15
CA PRO A 9 -6.72 -5.29 2.33
C PRO A 9 -5.40 -5.14 1.60
N ASP A 10 -5.23 -3.99 0.96
CA ASP A 10 -4.03 -3.56 0.27
C ASP A 10 -3.59 -2.21 0.86
N PRO A 11 -2.61 -2.22 1.78
CA PRO A 11 -2.19 -1.00 2.45
C PRO A 11 -1.30 -0.10 1.57
N ALA A 12 -1.02 -0.47 0.31
CA ALA A 12 -0.42 0.46 -0.67
C ALA A 12 -1.45 1.47 -1.22
N ARG A 13 -2.75 1.27 -0.97
CA ARG A 13 -3.84 2.14 -1.45
C ARG A 13 -3.96 3.46 -0.69
N PHE A 14 -3.37 3.56 0.50
CA PHE A 14 -3.31 4.83 1.22
C PHE A 14 -2.42 5.81 0.47
N ALA A 15 -2.89 7.05 0.34
CA ALA A 15 -2.17 8.09 -0.36
C ALA A 15 -0.83 8.37 0.34
N PRO A 16 0.24 8.60 -0.43
CA PRO A 16 1.56 8.87 0.13
C PRO A 16 1.54 10.20 0.89
N LEU A 17 2.23 10.24 2.03
CA LEU A 17 2.46 11.45 2.82
C LEU A 17 3.97 11.60 2.98
N SER A 18 4.57 12.72 2.56
CA SER A 18 6.01 12.89 2.73
C SER A 18 6.39 13.25 4.18
N SER A 19 7.65 13.00 4.56
CA SER A 19 8.19 13.45 5.84
C SER A 19 8.13 14.98 5.97
N ALA A 20 8.29 15.70 4.87
CA ALA A 20 8.16 17.15 4.80
C ALA A 20 6.71 17.60 5.09
N ASP A 21 5.70 16.91 4.55
CA ASP A 21 4.29 17.18 4.81
C ASP A 21 3.94 16.99 6.29
N LEU A 22 4.45 15.93 6.91
CA LEU A 22 4.26 15.69 8.35
C LEU A 22 4.88 16.80 9.20
N MET A 23 6.11 17.23 8.86
CA MET A 23 6.79 18.32 9.56
C MET A 23 6.06 19.65 9.37
N LEU A 24 5.66 19.97 8.14
CA LEU A 24 4.86 21.14 7.79
C LEU A 24 3.59 21.18 8.64
N ALA A 25 2.90 20.04 8.73
CA ALA A 25 1.68 19.92 9.50
C ALA A 25 1.89 20.05 11.02
N CYS A 26 3.02 19.57 11.54
CA CYS A 26 3.41 19.74 12.93
C CYS A 26 3.65 21.22 13.29
N LEU A 27 4.37 21.93 12.42
CA LEU A 27 4.70 23.35 12.57
C LEU A 27 3.47 24.24 12.46
N ALA A 28 2.53 23.93 11.57
CA ALA A 28 1.31 24.71 11.34
C ALA A 28 0.40 24.82 12.57
N GLY A 29 0.45 23.84 13.47
CA GLY A 29 -0.28 23.85 14.73
C GLY A 29 0.38 24.65 15.85
N GLN A 30 1.54 25.28 15.61
CA GLN A 30 2.27 26.03 16.64
C GLN A 30 2.09 27.53 16.48
N LYS A 31 1.91 28.24 17.61
CA LYS A 31 1.88 29.71 17.65
C LYS A 31 3.28 30.33 17.52
N SER A 32 4.32 29.57 17.86
CA SER A 32 5.72 29.98 17.84
C SER A 32 6.57 28.91 17.16
N GLY A 33 7.72 29.31 16.63
CA GLY A 33 8.68 28.36 16.07
C GLY A 33 9.14 27.31 17.06
N LEU A 34 9.50 26.13 16.56
CA LEU A 34 10.05 25.03 17.36
C LEU A 34 11.56 24.95 17.18
N SER A 35 12.28 24.58 18.23
CA SER A 35 13.68 24.17 18.07
C SER A 35 13.76 22.80 17.41
N GLU A 36 14.86 22.53 16.72
CA GLU A 36 15.12 21.25 16.06
C GLU A 36 14.99 20.06 17.03
N LYS A 37 15.54 20.18 18.24
CA LYS A 37 15.41 19.15 19.29
C LYS A 37 13.95 18.88 19.68
N MET A 38 13.13 19.93 19.79
CA MET A 38 11.70 19.77 20.12
C MET A 38 10.93 19.14 18.97
N LEU A 39 11.29 19.49 17.74
CA LEU A 39 10.65 18.99 16.53
C LEU A 39 10.97 17.51 16.33
N ALA A 40 12.24 17.12 16.42
CA ALA A 40 12.68 15.71 16.39
C ALA A 40 11.98 14.89 17.49
N ARG A 41 11.92 15.41 18.73
CA ARG A 41 11.24 14.72 19.84
C ARG A 41 9.74 14.50 19.58
N ARG A 42 9.05 15.45 18.94
CA ARG A 42 7.61 15.34 18.65
C ARG A 42 7.33 14.41 17.48
N LEU A 43 8.22 14.37 16.49
CA LEU A 43 8.08 13.54 15.30
C LEU A 43 8.69 12.14 15.46
N ALA A 44 9.47 11.88 16.51
CA ALA A 44 10.08 10.58 16.83
C ALA A 44 9.13 9.36 16.72
N PRO A 45 7.82 9.44 17.02
CA PRO A 45 6.91 8.31 16.81
C PRO A 45 6.67 7.94 15.33
N PHE A 46 7.09 8.79 14.39
CA PHE A 46 6.81 8.69 12.96
C PHE A 46 8.06 8.76 12.08
N LEU A 47 9.05 9.57 12.47
CA LEU A 47 10.29 9.81 11.74
C LEU A 47 11.49 9.51 12.64
N ASP A 48 12.53 8.92 12.06
CA ASP A 48 13.85 8.89 12.68
C ASP A 48 14.56 10.26 12.57
N ALA A 49 15.76 10.37 13.15
CA ALA A 49 16.51 11.62 13.19
C ALA A 49 16.90 12.11 11.80
N ASP A 50 17.32 11.20 10.92
CA ASP A 50 17.77 11.50 9.56
C ASP A 50 16.59 11.98 8.71
N GLN A 51 15.47 11.28 8.76
CA GLN A 51 14.23 11.68 8.11
C GLN A 51 13.71 13.03 8.59
N SER A 52 13.91 13.35 9.87
CA SER A 52 13.55 14.65 10.42
C SER A 52 14.48 15.74 9.89
N ALA A 53 15.78 15.50 9.79
CA ALA A 53 16.74 16.45 9.22
C ALA A 53 16.47 16.69 7.72
N ASP A 54 16.23 15.63 6.95
CA ASP A 54 15.91 15.69 5.52
C ASP A 54 14.62 16.47 5.26
N ALA A 55 13.57 16.20 6.05
CA ALA A 55 12.30 16.91 5.94
C ALA A 55 12.46 18.41 6.28
N GLN A 56 13.28 18.75 7.28
CA GLN A 56 13.58 20.14 7.60
C GLN A 56 14.31 20.83 6.45
N SER A 57 15.35 20.19 5.91
CA SER A 57 16.09 20.71 4.77
C SER A 57 15.17 20.93 3.57
N ALA A 58 14.31 19.95 3.25
CA ALA A 58 13.36 20.06 2.14
C ALA A 58 12.41 21.26 2.30
N LEU A 59 11.85 21.48 3.49
CA LEU A 59 10.96 22.62 3.74
C LEU A 59 11.67 23.98 3.61
N ILE A 60 12.93 24.06 4.04
CA ILE A 60 13.73 25.29 3.92
C ILE A 60 14.09 25.54 2.45
N THR A 61 14.55 24.52 1.72
CA THR A 61 14.88 24.62 0.30
C THR A 61 13.68 25.03 -0.54
N GLN A 62 12.47 24.55 -0.19
CA GLN A 62 11.23 24.94 -0.86
C GLN A 62 10.70 26.32 -0.44
N GLY A 63 11.36 27.01 0.50
CA GLY A 63 10.93 28.31 1.02
C GLY A 63 9.64 28.25 1.86
N LEU A 64 9.27 27.07 2.36
CA LEU A 64 8.08 26.86 3.20
C LEU A 64 8.38 27.06 4.69
N ALA A 65 9.64 26.95 5.09
CA ALA A 65 10.11 27.21 6.45
C ALA A 65 11.37 28.07 6.47
N SER A 66 11.54 28.85 7.53
CA SER A 66 12.77 29.57 7.86
C SER A 66 13.39 28.97 9.11
N ALA A 67 14.72 28.84 9.11
CA ALA A 67 15.50 28.36 10.24
C ALA A 67 16.48 29.46 10.68
N GLU A 68 16.10 30.22 11.70
CA GLU A 68 16.99 31.15 12.39
C GLU A 68 17.40 30.55 13.74
N LYS A 69 16.76 30.98 14.84
CA LYS A 69 16.90 30.35 16.17
C LYS A 69 15.90 29.21 16.39
N THR A 70 14.79 29.27 15.69
CA THR A 70 13.72 28.27 15.67
C THR A 70 13.24 28.09 14.25
N ILE A 71 12.62 26.95 13.99
CA ILE A 71 12.01 26.63 12.71
C ILE A 71 10.59 27.18 12.72
N THR A 72 10.32 28.12 11.83
CA THR A 72 9.01 28.77 11.65
C THR A 72 8.52 28.59 10.22
N LEU A 73 7.20 28.54 10.04
CA LEU A 73 6.63 28.55 8.69
C LEU A 73 6.65 29.95 8.11
N THR A 74 6.96 30.03 6.81
CA THR A 74 6.78 31.24 6.02
C THR A 74 5.29 31.42 5.67
N PRO A 75 4.86 32.57 5.11
CA PRO A 75 3.50 32.73 4.63
C PRO A 75 3.08 31.67 3.60
N SER A 76 4.00 31.27 2.71
CA SER A 76 3.80 30.16 1.76
C SER A 76 3.68 28.81 2.48
N GLY A 77 4.50 28.57 3.51
CA GLY A 77 4.37 27.40 4.38
C GLY A 77 3.01 27.30 5.06
N HIS A 78 2.49 28.41 5.59
CA HIS A 78 1.15 28.44 6.18
C HIS A 78 0.03 28.22 5.15
N ALA A 79 0.22 28.64 3.89
CA ALA A 79 -0.72 28.34 2.81
C ALA A 79 -0.68 26.86 2.43
N ALA A 80 0.52 26.28 2.26
CA ALA A 80 0.71 24.87 1.97
C ALA A 80 0.15 23.98 3.09
N ALA A 81 0.38 24.34 4.35
CA ALA A 81 -0.18 23.61 5.48
C ALA A 81 -1.72 23.66 5.51
N ARG A 82 -2.34 24.79 5.15
CA ARG A 82 -3.80 24.91 5.02
C ARG A 82 -4.36 24.08 3.86
N ALA A 83 -3.63 23.96 2.76
CA ALA A 83 -4.00 23.06 1.67
C ALA A 83 -3.96 21.60 2.12
N LEU A 84 -2.94 21.20 2.88
CA LEU A 84 -2.79 19.83 3.38
C LEU A 84 -3.78 19.46 4.49
N LEU A 85 -4.17 20.42 5.34
CA LEU A 85 -4.83 20.14 6.63
C LEU A 85 -6.25 20.71 6.73
N GLY A 86 -6.67 21.45 5.72
CA GLY A 86 -7.96 22.13 5.67
C GLY A 86 -8.00 23.43 6.48
N ALA A 87 -9.20 23.99 6.61
CA ALA A 87 -9.44 25.29 7.24
C ALA A 87 -8.97 25.37 8.70
N ASP A 88 -8.93 24.25 9.42
CA ASP A 88 -8.61 24.18 10.85
C ASP A 88 -7.13 23.92 11.15
N ALA A 89 -6.23 24.23 10.20
CA ALA A 89 -4.81 23.88 10.30
C ALA A 89 -4.11 24.39 11.59
N GLY A 90 -4.63 25.45 12.23
CA GLY A 90 -4.07 26.05 13.45
C GLY A 90 -4.78 25.69 14.77
N ALA A 91 -5.92 24.99 14.76
CA ALA A 91 -6.78 24.83 15.95
C ALA A 91 -6.39 23.65 16.88
N ARG A 92 -5.21 23.04 16.68
CA ARG A 92 -4.87 21.72 17.23
C ARG A 92 -4.35 21.75 18.66
N ARG A 93 -4.60 20.65 19.40
CA ARG A 93 -3.89 20.31 20.64
C ARG A 93 -3.24 18.94 20.51
N GLY A 94 -1.91 18.91 20.42
CA GLY A 94 -1.11 17.68 20.48
C GLY A 94 -1.09 16.82 19.20
N MET A 95 -0.34 15.71 19.27
CA MET A 95 -0.10 14.81 18.14
C MET A 95 -1.34 14.05 17.68
N ASP A 96 -2.26 13.75 18.59
CA ASP A 96 -3.51 13.05 18.24
C ASP A 96 -4.41 13.93 17.36
N GLY A 97 -4.45 15.25 17.63
CA GLY A 97 -5.14 16.22 16.79
C GLY A 97 -4.51 16.35 15.39
N LEU A 98 -3.17 16.29 15.33
CA LEU A 98 -2.43 16.30 14.06
C LEU A 98 -2.77 15.08 13.21
N VAL A 99 -2.72 13.88 13.79
CA VAL A 99 -3.05 12.61 13.11
C VAL A 99 -4.48 12.63 12.56
N ARG A 100 -5.44 13.17 13.32
CA ARG A 100 -6.84 13.30 12.87
C ARG A 100 -6.99 14.21 11.66
N GLN A 101 -6.24 15.32 11.61
CA GLN A 101 -6.30 16.26 10.49
C GLN A 101 -5.51 15.81 9.25
N LEU A 102 -4.50 14.95 9.42
CA LEU A 102 -3.78 14.34 8.30
C LEU A 102 -4.55 13.19 7.65
N LEU A 103 -5.54 12.63 8.35
CA LEU A 103 -6.26 11.46 7.90
C LEU A 103 -6.95 11.63 6.52
N PRO A 104 -7.66 12.74 6.22
CA PRO A 104 -8.23 12.95 4.89
C PRO A 104 -7.18 12.86 3.78
N ALA A 105 -6.03 13.53 3.95
CA ALA A 105 -4.93 13.51 2.99
C ALA A 105 -4.38 12.08 2.80
N CYS A 106 -4.20 11.33 3.90
CA CYS A 106 -3.74 9.93 3.85
C CYS A 106 -4.75 8.97 3.17
N LEU A 107 -6.04 9.32 3.17
CA LEU A 107 -7.10 8.58 2.49
C LEU A 107 -7.28 9.04 1.03
N GLY A 108 -6.50 10.02 0.56
CA GLY A 108 -6.64 10.60 -0.78
C GLY A 108 -7.93 11.41 -0.96
N LEU A 109 -8.44 11.97 0.14
CA LEU A 109 -9.57 12.89 0.17
C LEU A 109 -9.06 14.32 0.23
N ASP A 110 -9.81 15.25 -0.36
CA ASP A 110 -9.54 16.68 -0.24
C ASP A 110 -9.98 17.16 1.17
N PRO A 111 -9.07 17.66 2.01
CA PRO A 111 -9.40 18.17 3.35
C PRO A 111 -10.24 19.46 3.33
N GLN A 112 -10.36 20.14 2.18
CA GLN A 112 -11.19 21.33 2.00
C GLN A 112 -12.58 21.02 1.43
N ALA A 113 -12.71 19.92 0.70
CA ALA A 113 -14.01 19.42 0.27
C ALA A 113 -14.76 18.93 1.52
N GLY A 114 -15.74 19.71 1.99
CA GLY A 114 -16.53 19.41 3.18
C GLY A 114 -17.38 18.12 3.12
N ASP A 115 -17.17 17.30 2.09
CA ASP A 115 -17.99 16.15 1.70
C ASP A 115 -17.86 14.96 2.66
N VAL A 116 -16.75 14.85 3.40
CA VAL A 116 -16.56 13.74 4.36
C VAL A 116 -16.12 14.25 5.73
N ARG A 117 -17.09 14.36 6.66
CA ARG A 117 -16.81 14.61 8.07
C ARG A 117 -16.33 13.33 8.76
N LEU A 118 -15.02 13.07 8.72
CA LEU A 118 -14.36 11.97 9.44
C LEU A 118 -14.35 12.13 10.98
N SER A 119 -15.12 13.08 11.52
CA SER A 119 -15.30 13.29 12.96
C SER A 119 -16.08 12.14 13.60
N HIS A 120 -17.01 11.52 12.87
CA HIS A 120 -17.77 10.37 13.39
C HIS A 120 -16.92 9.09 13.32
N PRO A 121 -16.76 8.33 14.43
CA PRO A 121 -15.93 7.13 14.46
C PRO A 121 -16.26 6.09 13.39
N GLU A 122 -17.55 5.85 13.13
CA GLU A 122 -17.99 4.87 12.13
C GLU A 122 -17.68 5.29 10.70
N VAL A 123 -17.84 6.57 10.37
CA VAL A 123 -17.49 7.15 9.06
C VAL A 123 -15.99 7.06 8.86
N CYS A 124 -15.22 7.37 9.90
CA CYS A 124 -13.76 7.23 9.88
C CYS A 124 -13.31 5.78 9.62
N MET A 125 -13.89 4.80 10.31
CA MET A 125 -13.56 3.39 10.08
C MET A 125 -14.01 2.92 8.69
N GLY A 126 -15.22 3.29 8.27
CA GLY A 126 -15.73 3.00 6.93
C GLY A 126 -14.82 3.53 5.83
N ALA A 127 -14.32 4.77 5.97
CA ALA A 127 -13.38 5.38 5.04
C ALA A 127 -12.05 4.62 4.94
N ILE A 128 -11.47 4.24 6.07
CA ILE A 128 -10.22 3.48 6.14
C ILE A 128 -10.40 2.10 5.48
N VAL A 129 -11.51 1.44 5.77
CA VAL A 129 -11.86 0.15 5.16
C VAL A 129 -12.09 0.30 3.65
N ALA A 130 -12.81 1.32 3.21
CA ALA A 130 -13.06 1.56 1.79
C ALA A 130 -11.76 1.75 1.00
N VAL A 131 -10.83 2.58 1.50
CA VAL A 131 -9.51 2.78 0.87
C VAL A 131 -8.69 1.50 0.93
N GLY A 132 -8.57 0.88 2.11
CA GLY A 132 -7.77 -0.33 2.31
C GLY A 132 -8.24 -1.51 1.46
N PHE A 133 -9.53 -1.65 1.19
CA PHE A 133 -10.09 -2.74 0.37
C PHE A 133 -10.37 -2.35 -1.09
N GLY A 134 -9.99 -1.14 -1.52
CA GLY A 134 -10.17 -0.69 -2.91
C GLY A 134 -11.64 -0.58 -3.33
N LEU A 135 -12.48 -0.02 -2.46
CA LEU A 135 -13.87 0.30 -2.76
C LEU A 135 -13.99 1.67 -3.47
N PRO A 136 -15.10 1.93 -4.17
CA PRO A 136 -15.34 3.22 -4.82
C PRO A 136 -15.33 4.38 -3.81
N LYS A 137 -14.78 5.53 -4.22
CA LYS A 137 -14.59 6.70 -3.34
C LYS A 137 -15.91 7.30 -2.86
N GLU A 138 -16.97 7.12 -3.63
CA GLU A 138 -18.33 7.59 -3.35
C GLU A 138 -18.90 6.92 -2.09
N LEU A 139 -18.40 5.74 -1.72
CA LEU A 139 -18.87 4.99 -0.55
C LEU A 139 -18.25 5.47 0.77
N ILE A 140 -17.15 6.23 0.72
CA ILE A 140 -16.33 6.62 1.88
C ILE A 140 -17.15 7.36 2.96
N GLY A 141 -18.17 8.13 2.56
CA GLY A 141 -19.05 8.87 3.46
C GLY A 141 -20.16 8.04 4.12
N ALA A 142 -20.41 6.81 3.67
CA ALA A 142 -21.55 6.00 4.07
C ALA A 142 -21.11 4.60 4.59
N PRO A 143 -20.91 4.43 5.90
CA PRO A 143 -20.45 3.15 6.49
C PRO A 143 -21.33 1.95 6.14
N SER A 144 -22.64 2.15 6.01
CA SER A 144 -23.57 1.11 5.57
C SER A 144 -23.28 0.66 4.14
N ALA A 145 -22.98 1.59 3.22
CA ALA A 145 -22.67 1.28 1.83
C ALA A 145 -21.33 0.54 1.71
N VAL A 146 -20.31 0.93 2.48
CA VAL A 146 -19.02 0.21 2.59
C VAL A 146 -19.23 -1.24 3.04
N ARG A 147 -20.06 -1.46 4.07
CA ARG A 147 -20.39 -2.80 4.54
C ARG A 147 -21.08 -3.63 3.47
N SER A 148 -22.14 -3.10 2.87
CA SER A 148 -22.94 -3.80 1.86
C SER A 148 -22.09 -4.18 0.64
N GLU A 149 -21.22 -3.28 0.18
CA GLU A 149 -20.33 -3.54 -0.95
C GLU A 149 -19.29 -4.64 -0.62
N LEU A 150 -18.71 -4.63 0.58
CA LEU A 150 -17.77 -5.68 0.98
C LEU A 150 -18.45 -7.05 1.11
N VAL A 151 -19.64 -7.09 1.71
CA VAL A 151 -20.43 -8.31 1.81
C VAL A 151 -20.76 -8.82 0.41
N TRP A 152 -21.21 -7.93 -0.48
CA TRP A 152 -21.50 -8.27 -1.87
C TRP A 152 -20.27 -8.85 -2.59
N ARG A 153 -19.12 -8.18 -2.56
CA ARG A 153 -17.88 -8.69 -3.18
C ARG A 153 -17.45 -10.05 -2.61
N THR A 154 -17.66 -10.26 -1.32
CA THR A 154 -17.30 -11.51 -0.65
C THR A 154 -18.22 -12.67 -1.05
N LEU A 155 -19.54 -12.40 -1.13
CA LEU A 155 -20.51 -13.36 -1.64
C LEU A 155 -20.25 -13.68 -3.11
N MET A 156 -19.98 -12.67 -3.94
CA MET A 156 -19.64 -12.84 -5.36
C MET A 156 -18.39 -13.70 -5.55
N ALA A 157 -17.35 -13.49 -4.73
CA ALA A 157 -16.14 -14.31 -4.79
C ALA A 157 -16.43 -15.78 -4.42
N GLY A 158 -17.29 -16.02 -3.42
CA GLY A 158 -17.62 -17.37 -2.94
C GLY A 158 -18.65 -18.13 -3.77
N ILE A 159 -19.48 -17.45 -4.56
CA ILE A 159 -20.66 -18.01 -5.24
C ILE A 159 -20.54 -17.85 -6.77
N GLY A 160 -19.33 -18.02 -7.32
CA GLY A 160 -19.04 -17.83 -8.75
C GLY A 160 -19.97 -18.59 -9.72
N GLU A 161 -20.66 -19.64 -9.27
CA GLU A 161 -21.60 -20.45 -10.07
C GLU A 161 -23.07 -19.94 -10.11
N PHE A 162 -23.47 -18.97 -9.28
CA PHE A 162 -24.88 -18.50 -9.21
C PHE A 162 -25.10 -17.03 -9.59
N VAL A 163 -24.05 -16.35 -10.04
CA VAL A 163 -24.15 -14.96 -10.52
C VAL A 163 -25.02 -14.93 -11.78
N GLY A 164 -26.21 -14.31 -11.68
CA GLY A 164 -27.17 -14.17 -12.79
C GLY A 164 -28.47 -14.99 -12.66
N LYS A 165 -28.64 -15.80 -11.60
CA LYS A 165 -29.89 -16.57 -11.37
C LYS A 165 -30.73 -15.99 -10.22
N GLY A 166 -31.46 -14.92 -10.53
CA GLY A 166 -32.62 -14.46 -9.74
C GLY A 166 -32.32 -13.57 -8.53
N PRO A 167 -33.37 -12.95 -7.96
CA PRO A 167 -33.23 -12.09 -6.78
C PRO A 167 -32.80 -12.93 -5.57
N PHE A 168 -31.76 -12.48 -4.86
CA PHE A 168 -31.31 -13.12 -3.63
C PHE A 168 -32.46 -13.17 -2.61
N PRO A 169 -32.64 -14.29 -1.89
CA PRO A 169 -33.60 -14.35 -0.79
C PRO A 169 -33.26 -13.27 0.25
N GLN A 170 -34.29 -12.57 0.73
CA GLN A 170 -34.16 -11.59 1.79
C GLN A 170 -33.50 -12.24 3.01
N ILE A 171 -32.33 -11.74 3.42
CA ILE A 171 -31.66 -12.23 4.62
C ILE A 171 -32.53 -11.83 5.82
N GLU A 172 -33.20 -12.78 6.47
CA GLU A 172 -34.13 -12.54 7.58
C GLU A 172 -33.49 -11.84 8.79
N LYS A 173 -32.14 -11.86 8.89
CA LYS A 173 -31.35 -11.16 9.93
C LYS A 173 -30.11 -10.49 9.31
N PRO A 174 -30.28 -9.37 8.57
CA PRO A 174 -29.21 -8.77 7.78
C PRO A 174 -27.96 -8.49 8.63
N GLY A 175 -28.12 -8.00 9.86
CA GLY A 175 -26.99 -7.66 10.72
C GLY A 175 -26.17 -8.84 11.28
N VAL A 176 -26.72 -10.07 11.34
CA VAL A 176 -25.97 -11.23 11.85
C VAL A 176 -25.08 -11.82 10.77
N THR A 177 -25.63 -12.01 9.56
CA THR A 177 -24.89 -12.55 8.41
C THR A 177 -23.78 -11.59 7.97
N GLU A 178 -24.09 -10.30 7.84
CA GLU A 178 -23.11 -9.26 7.53
C GLU A 178 -21.95 -9.27 8.54
N ARG A 179 -22.26 -9.31 9.85
CA ARG A 179 -21.24 -9.35 10.90
C ARG A 179 -20.32 -10.55 10.76
N VAL A 180 -20.86 -11.75 10.52
CA VAL A 180 -20.05 -12.98 10.40
C VAL A 180 -19.13 -12.91 9.18
N ILE A 181 -19.63 -12.41 8.05
CA ILE A 181 -18.83 -12.25 6.83
C ILE A 181 -17.70 -11.24 7.06
N LEU A 182 -18.02 -10.06 7.60
CA LEU A 182 -17.04 -9.00 7.86
C LEU A 182 -15.99 -9.43 8.90
N ALA A 183 -16.41 -10.12 9.96
CA ALA A 183 -15.52 -10.71 10.97
C ALA A 183 -14.59 -11.77 10.36
N GLY A 184 -15.12 -12.63 9.48
CA GLY A 184 -14.34 -13.61 8.74
C GLY A 184 -13.27 -12.98 7.85
N LEU A 185 -13.61 -11.92 7.12
CA LEU A 185 -12.66 -11.15 6.31
C LEU A 185 -11.55 -10.50 7.15
N ALA A 186 -11.88 -10.02 8.36
CA ALA A 186 -10.91 -9.47 9.30
C ALA A 186 -10.04 -10.55 9.98
N GLY A 187 -10.42 -11.83 9.88
CA GLY A 187 -9.76 -12.92 10.60
C GLY A 187 -9.94 -12.86 12.12
N ALA A 188 -10.98 -12.18 12.61
CA ALA A 188 -11.22 -11.98 14.04
C ALA A 188 -12.72 -12.10 14.38
N PRO A 189 -13.08 -12.78 15.49
CA PRO A 189 -14.47 -12.84 15.92
C PRO A 189 -14.96 -11.46 16.35
N ALA A 190 -16.21 -11.13 16.03
CA ALA A 190 -16.85 -9.89 16.46
C ALA A 190 -18.25 -10.17 17.01
N LYS A 191 -18.67 -9.48 18.08
CA LYS A 191 -19.99 -9.60 18.71
C LYS A 191 -21.02 -8.63 18.11
N SER A 192 -20.55 -7.58 17.45
CA SER A 192 -21.39 -6.55 16.83
C SER A 192 -20.87 -6.11 15.46
N LEU A 193 -21.70 -5.44 14.65
CA LEU A 193 -21.28 -4.86 13.37
C LEU A 193 -20.20 -3.77 13.53
N PRO A 194 -20.29 -2.83 14.49
CA PRO A 194 -19.21 -1.87 14.73
C PRO A 194 -17.88 -2.53 15.10
N GLU A 195 -17.90 -3.61 15.88
CA GLU A 195 -16.70 -4.37 16.23
C GLU A 195 -16.09 -5.07 15.02
N ALA A 196 -16.92 -5.66 14.15
CA ALA A 196 -16.44 -6.25 12.89
C ALA A 196 -15.81 -5.19 11.97
N MET A 197 -16.41 -4.00 11.90
CA MET A 197 -15.85 -2.86 11.14
C MET A 197 -14.54 -2.35 11.75
N GLY A 198 -14.43 -2.30 13.08
CA GLY A 198 -13.19 -1.95 13.76
C GLY A 198 -12.08 -2.97 13.49
N ALA A 199 -12.41 -4.26 13.49
CA ALA A 199 -11.48 -5.33 13.13
C ALA A 199 -11.03 -5.23 11.66
N LEU A 200 -11.95 -4.95 10.73
CA LEU A 200 -11.62 -4.69 9.33
C LEU A 200 -10.73 -3.46 9.16
N ALA A 201 -10.99 -2.38 9.90
CA ALA A 201 -10.15 -1.19 9.86
C ALA A 201 -8.73 -1.47 10.39
N CYS A 202 -8.59 -2.32 11.42
CA CYS A 202 -7.29 -2.82 11.88
C CYS A 202 -6.60 -3.66 10.80
N ALA A 203 -7.31 -4.60 10.19
CA ALA A 203 -6.79 -5.45 9.11
C ALA A 203 -6.34 -4.62 7.89
N ALA A 204 -7.10 -3.58 7.53
CA ALA A 204 -6.80 -2.64 6.45
C ALA A 204 -5.43 -1.97 6.59
N VAL A 205 -4.99 -1.74 7.83
CA VAL A 205 -3.71 -1.10 8.16
C VAL A 205 -2.65 -2.09 8.67
N GLY A 206 -2.94 -3.40 8.67
CA GLY A 206 -2.03 -4.45 9.14
C GLY A 206 -1.90 -4.58 10.66
N LEU A 207 -2.86 -4.07 11.44
CA LEU A 207 -2.94 -4.27 12.89
C LEU A 207 -3.78 -5.52 13.22
N LYS A 208 -3.36 -6.28 14.24
CA LYS A 208 -4.15 -7.41 14.76
C LYS A 208 -5.38 -6.96 15.56
N ALA A 209 -5.23 -5.89 16.34
CA ALA A 209 -6.29 -5.25 17.11
C ALA A 209 -5.84 -3.83 17.49
N GLY A 210 -6.80 -2.94 17.76
CA GLY A 210 -6.50 -1.58 18.18
C GLY A 210 -7.75 -0.71 18.31
N ASN A 211 -7.61 0.42 19.00
CA ASN A 211 -8.65 1.44 19.02
C ASN A 211 -8.52 2.37 17.79
N LEU A 212 -9.52 3.22 17.57
CA LEU A 212 -9.55 4.11 16.41
C LEU A 212 -8.31 5.01 16.29
N ASP A 213 -7.79 5.53 17.40
CA ASP A 213 -6.61 6.39 17.36
C ASP A 213 -5.33 5.61 17.01
N ALA A 214 -5.21 4.33 17.40
CA ALA A 214 -4.14 3.45 16.95
C ALA A 214 -4.24 3.17 15.44
N VAL A 215 -5.45 2.92 14.92
CA VAL A 215 -5.68 2.73 13.48
C VAL A 215 -5.30 4.00 12.71
N ARG A 216 -5.73 5.18 13.17
CA ARG A 216 -5.37 6.45 12.52
C ARG A 216 -3.86 6.69 12.46
N ARG A 217 -3.14 6.40 13.56
CA ARG A 217 -1.67 6.48 13.56
C ARG A 217 -1.06 5.51 12.55
N ALA A 218 -1.56 4.28 12.49
CA ALA A 218 -1.08 3.28 11.54
C ALA A 218 -1.32 3.70 10.08
N VAL A 219 -2.45 4.37 9.78
CA VAL A 219 -2.67 4.98 8.46
C VAL A 219 -1.58 5.99 8.12
N VAL A 220 -1.28 6.95 9.02
CA VAL A 220 -0.23 7.96 8.80
C VAL A 220 1.13 7.30 8.59
N VAL A 221 1.50 6.32 9.43
CA VAL A 221 2.75 5.57 9.28
C VAL A 221 2.80 4.83 7.94
N ARG A 222 1.67 4.28 7.48
CA ARG A 222 1.62 3.59 6.19
C ARG A 222 1.77 4.57 5.02
N SER A 223 1.09 5.71 5.06
CA SER A 223 1.23 6.78 4.09
C SER A 223 2.67 7.31 4.00
N LEU A 224 3.37 7.44 5.12
CA LEU A 224 4.80 7.78 5.16
C LEU A 224 5.68 6.72 4.48
N ARG A 225 5.38 5.44 4.69
CA ARG A 225 6.11 4.34 4.04
C ARG A 225 5.85 4.31 2.53
N ASN A 226 4.61 4.57 2.10
CA ASN A 226 4.24 4.62 0.69
C ASN A 226 4.90 5.79 -0.06
N ALA A 227 5.29 6.86 0.65
CA ALA A 227 6.01 8.00 0.09
C ALA A 227 7.52 7.79 -0.04
N ARG A 228 8.10 6.76 0.60
CA ARG A 228 9.52 6.46 0.45
C ARG A 228 9.76 5.99 -1.00
N PRO A 229 10.67 6.62 -1.77
CA PRO A 229 11.16 5.98 -2.97
C PRO A 229 11.68 4.61 -2.57
N ALA A 230 11.41 3.58 -3.37
CA ALA A 230 11.92 2.23 -3.15
C ALA A 230 13.45 2.29 -3.13
N ALA A 231 14.02 2.54 -1.95
CA ALA A 231 15.45 2.54 -1.75
C ALA A 231 15.93 1.12 -2.01
N MET A 232 17.02 1.02 -2.77
CA MET A 232 17.71 -0.23 -3.03
C MET A 232 17.91 -1.01 -1.72
N PRO A 233 17.83 -2.35 -1.74
CA PRO A 233 17.93 -3.15 -0.54
C PRO A 233 19.28 -2.88 0.15
N ASP A 234 19.19 -2.30 1.34
CA ASP A 234 20.31 -2.11 2.25
C ASP A 234 20.70 -3.49 2.81
N GLU A 235 21.91 -3.92 2.46
CA GLU A 235 22.47 -5.25 2.69
C GLU A 235 22.96 -5.46 4.14
N THR A 236 22.46 -4.67 5.10
CA THR A 236 23.02 -4.63 6.47
C THR A 236 22.19 -5.34 7.53
N ALA A 237 21.11 -6.04 7.18
CA ALA A 237 20.33 -6.87 8.10
C ALA A 237 20.61 -8.38 7.95
N SER A 238 21.88 -8.79 7.87
CA SER A 238 22.27 -10.18 8.12
C SER A 238 23.70 -10.25 8.66
N ARG A 239 23.88 -9.88 9.93
CA ARG A 239 25.02 -10.31 10.76
C ARG A 239 24.80 -9.95 12.22
N ALA A 240 23.94 -10.72 12.86
CA ALA A 240 23.94 -10.85 14.31
C ALA A 240 23.35 -12.21 14.67
N VAL A 241 24.13 -13.29 14.47
CA VAL A 241 24.19 -14.50 15.30
C VAL A 241 25.48 -15.25 14.90
N ASP A 242 26.18 -15.75 15.93
CA ASP A 242 27.33 -16.67 15.96
C ASP A 242 28.77 -16.12 15.84
N ALA A 243 29.32 -15.88 17.03
CA ALA A 243 30.73 -15.91 17.34
C ALA A 243 31.14 -17.34 17.78
N ALA A 244 32.09 -17.96 17.07
CA ALA A 244 33.19 -18.78 17.61
C ALA A 244 34.12 -19.26 16.46
N PRO A 245 35.40 -19.55 16.74
CA PRO A 245 36.49 -19.28 15.80
C PRO A 245 37.04 -20.53 15.09
N SER A 246 37.52 -20.39 13.86
CA SER A 246 38.58 -21.28 13.36
C SER A 246 39.51 -20.58 12.36
N HIS A 247 40.79 -20.71 12.65
CA HIS A 247 41.95 -20.36 11.83
C HIS A 247 41.85 -20.82 10.37
N SER A 248 42.21 -19.93 9.43
CA SER A 248 43.34 -20.09 8.49
C SER A 248 43.22 -19.11 7.30
N ALA A 249 44.18 -18.20 7.18
CA ALA A 249 44.60 -17.60 5.89
C ALA A 249 45.71 -18.50 5.28
N PRO A 250 46.22 -18.30 4.04
CA PRO A 250 46.03 -17.22 3.05
C PRO A 250 45.57 -17.80 1.67
N ASP A 251 45.28 -17.05 0.60
CA ASP A 251 46.27 -16.36 -0.23
C ASP A 251 45.64 -15.55 -1.38
N LYS A 252 46.44 -14.59 -1.87
CA LYS A 252 46.20 -13.60 -2.92
C LYS A 252 45.84 -14.17 -4.30
N ALA A 253 44.91 -13.50 -5.00
CA ALA A 253 45.04 -13.08 -6.41
C ALA A 253 43.87 -12.13 -6.76
N MET A 254 44.12 -10.82 -6.91
CA MET A 254 44.36 -10.15 -8.19
C MET A 254 43.06 -9.81 -8.94
N HIS A 255 42.66 -8.53 -8.85
CA HIS A 255 41.64 -7.92 -9.70
C HIS A 255 42.01 -8.06 -11.18
N PRO A 256 40.99 -8.13 -12.05
CA PRO A 256 40.81 -7.02 -12.98
C PRO A 256 39.37 -6.50 -13.01
N SER A 257 39.29 -5.22 -13.36
CA SER A 257 38.13 -4.36 -13.32
C SER A 257 37.17 -4.61 -14.50
N SER A 258 35.87 -4.75 -14.20
CA SER A 258 34.65 -4.44 -15.00
C SER A 258 34.47 -5.12 -16.39
N PRO A 259 33.25 -5.19 -16.98
CA PRO A 259 31.93 -4.63 -16.59
C PRO A 259 30.83 -5.73 -16.47
N LEU A 260 29.56 -5.35 -16.31
CA LEU A 260 28.34 -6.22 -16.33
C LEU A 260 27.81 -6.76 -14.98
N GLY A 261 27.38 -5.84 -14.11
CA GLY A 261 26.47 -6.12 -12.99
C GLY A 261 24.99 -6.25 -13.38
N ALA A 262 24.64 -6.63 -14.61
CA ALA A 262 23.24 -6.79 -15.07
C ALA A 262 22.80 -8.26 -15.22
N GLY A 263 23.72 -9.22 -15.07
CA GLY A 263 23.48 -10.63 -15.34
C GLY A 263 22.79 -11.41 -14.22
N ALA A 264 23.23 -11.21 -12.97
CA ALA A 264 22.82 -12.04 -11.84
C ALA A 264 21.38 -11.75 -11.37
N GLY A 265 21.06 -10.48 -11.08
CA GLY A 265 19.74 -10.09 -10.55
C GLY A 265 18.59 -10.35 -11.53
N ALA A 266 18.82 -10.21 -12.83
CA ALA A 266 17.80 -10.51 -13.84
C ALA A 266 17.62 -12.02 -14.10
N THR A 267 18.56 -12.86 -13.69
CA THR A 267 18.42 -14.34 -13.77
C THR A 267 17.65 -14.85 -12.57
N GLU A 268 17.96 -14.30 -11.39
CA GLU A 268 17.24 -14.58 -10.14
C GLU A 268 15.78 -14.10 -10.19
N PHE A 269 15.53 -12.90 -10.74
CA PHE A 269 14.19 -12.38 -10.96
C PHE A 269 13.33 -13.31 -11.84
N ALA A 270 13.85 -13.72 -13.00
CA ALA A 270 13.11 -14.58 -13.94
C ALA A 270 12.78 -15.94 -13.32
N ALA A 271 13.72 -16.55 -12.59
CA ALA A 271 13.50 -17.81 -11.89
C ALA A 271 12.39 -17.70 -10.84
N ARG A 272 12.41 -16.64 -10.01
CA ARG A 272 11.39 -16.37 -8.99
C ARG A 272 10.01 -16.10 -9.62
N VAL A 273 9.97 -15.34 -10.72
CA VAL A 273 8.75 -15.09 -11.49
C VAL A 273 8.14 -16.40 -11.99
N LEU A 274 8.96 -17.32 -12.53
CA LEU A 274 8.48 -18.62 -13.00
C LEU A 274 8.03 -19.52 -11.85
N GLU A 275 8.72 -19.50 -10.72
CA GLU A 275 8.32 -20.23 -9.50
C GLU A 275 6.95 -19.76 -8.99
N VAL A 276 6.74 -18.45 -8.93
CA VAL A 276 5.46 -17.85 -8.54
C VAL A 276 4.38 -18.18 -9.57
N ALA A 277 4.68 -18.02 -10.86
CA ALA A 277 3.73 -18.30 -11.93
C ALA A 277 3.29 -19.77 -11.94
N ALA A 278 4.19 -20.72 -11.65
CA ALA A 278 3.87 -22.15 -11.57
C ALA A 278 2.81 -22.50 -10.50
N LYS A 279 2.64 -21.66 -9.48
CA LYS A 279 1.65 -21.82 -8.40
C LYS A 279 0.28 -21.23 -8.75
N LEU A 280 0.16 -20.56 -9.91
CA LEU A 280 -1.01 -19.77 -10.29
C LEU A 280 -1.71 -20.34 -11.51
N THR A 281 -2.95 -19.92 -11.71
CA THR A 281 -3.74 -20.26 -12.90
C THR A 281 -4.63 -19.08 -13.28
N THR A 282 -4.73 -18.78 -14.57
CA THR A 282 -5.67 -17.77 -15.09
C THR A 282 -6.74 -18.46 -15.93
N PRO A 283 -7.87 -18.92 -15.36
CA PRO A 283 -8.95 -19.46 -16.17
C PRO A 283 -9.44 -18.44 -17.22
N PRO A 284 -9.80 -18.86 -18.44
CA PRO A 284 -9.74 -20.22 -19.02
C PRO A 284 -8.37 -20.61 -19.64
N PHE A 285 -7.34 -19.80 -19.48
CA PHE A 285 -6.05 -19.93 -20.17
C PHE A 285 -5.10 -20.89 -19.43
N LEU A 286 -5.14 -22.18 -19.78
CA LEU A 286 -4.24 -23.20 -19.23
C LEU A 286 -2.80 -22.99 -19.71
N GLY A 287 -1.81 -23.14 -18.82
CA GLY A 287 -0.38 -22.93 -19.12
C GLY A 287 0.03 -21.45 -19.27
N HIS A 288 -0.91 -20.53 -19.06
CA HIS A 288 -0.68 -19.09 -19.16
C HIS A 288 -1.17 -18.40 -17.89
N VAL A 289 -0.31 -17.58 -17.29
CA VAL A 289 -0.66 -16.82 -16.08
C VAL A 289 -0.57 -15.34 -16.36
N SER A 290 -1.64 -14.61 -16.06
CA SER A 290 -1.71 -13.19 -16.33
C SER A 290 -0.60 -12.43 -15.60
N ILE A 291 0.02 -11.47 -16.29
CA ILE A 291 1.11 -10.66 -15.74
C ILE A 291 0.68 -9.96 -14.45
N ALA A 292 -0.57 -9.48 -14.37
CA ALA A 292 -1.10 -8.86 -13.16
C ALA A 292 -1.18 -9.84 -11.99
N GLN A 293 -1.59 -11.09 -12.19
CA GLN A 293 -1.61 -12.09 -11.13
C GLN A 293 -0.20 -12.51 -10.70
N VAL A 294 0.73 -12.64 -11.65
CA VAL A 294 2.14 -12.92 -11.33
C VAL A 294 2.73 -11.77 -10.53
N TYR A 295 2.48 -10.52 -10.92
CA TYR A 295 2.89 -9.35 -10.15
C TYR A 295 2.29 -9.34 -8.74
N ASP A 296 0.98 -9.55 -8.65
CA ASP A 296 0.27 -9.53 -7.37
C ASP A 296 0.87 -10.58 -6.44
N ALA A 297 1.06 -11.82 -6.90
CA ALA A 297 1.67 -12.91 -6.12
C ALA A 297 3.16 -12.70 -5.82
N TYR A 298 3.94 -12.22 -6.79
CA TYR A 298 5.38 -11.95 -6.63
C TYR A 298 5.61 -10.88 -5.56
N GLY A 299 4.77 -9.84 -5.51
CA GLY A 299 4.85 -8.80 -4.49
C GLY A 299 4.55 -9.25 -3.06
N TRP A 300 3.96 -10.43 -2.86
CA TRP A 300 3.81 -11.03 -1.53
C TRP A 300 5.05 -11.78 -1.07
N GLU A 301 5.74 -12.47 -1.99
CA GLU A 301 6.91 -13.29 -1.68
C GLU A 301 8.21 -12.49 -1.71
N PHE A 302 8.30 -11.47 -2.57
CA PHE A 302 9.53 -10.73 -2.81
C PHE A 302 9.33 -9.21 -2.69
N PRO A 303 10.05 -8.53 -1.77
CA PRO A 303 9.89 -7.10 -1.53
C PRO A 303 10.42 -6.22 -2.68
N ASP A 304 11.15 -6.81 -3.63
CA ASP A 304 11.71 -6.11 -4.79
C ASP A 304 10.71 -5.95 -5.95
N ALA A 305 9.43 -6.32 -5.78
CA ALA A 305 8.41 -6.24 -6.84
C ALA A 305 8.28 -4.83 -7.46
N GLY A 306 8.43 -3.78 -6.65
CA GLY A 306 8.34 -2.39 -7.10
C GLY A 306 6.94 -2.03 -7.60
N ALA A 307 6.84 -1.01 -8.45
CA ALA A 307 5.59 -0.66 -9.11
C ALA A 307 5.27 -1.63 -10.25
N LEU A 308 3.98 -1.80 -10.57
CA LEU A 308 3.56 -2.68 -11.67
C LEU A 308 4.26 -2.35 -13.00
N GLN A 309 4.48 -1.07 -13.29
CA GLN A 309 5.16 -0.65 -14.51
C GLN A 309 6.64 -1.07 -14.54
N SER A 310 7.37 -0.90 -13.44
CA SER A 310 8.77 -1.33 -13.35
C SER A 310 8.91 -2.85 -13.31
N PHE A 311 7.93 -3.56 -12.74
CA PHE A 311 7.84 -5.01 -12.83
C PHE A 311 7.66 -5.49 -14.27
N LYS A 312 6.76 -4.86 -15.03
CA LYS A 312 6.56 -5.14 -16.47
C LYS A 312 7.82 -4.90 -17.29
N GLU A 313 8.53 -3.81 -17.04
CA GLU A 313 9.80 -3.51 -17.72
C GLU A 313 10.85 -4.58 -17.44
N ARG A 314 10.96 -5.07 -16.20
CA ARG A 314 11.85 -6.19 -15.84
C ARG A 314 11.41 -7.51 -16.46
N LEU A 315 10.11 -7.77 -16.56
CA LEU A 315 9.57 -8.93 -17.29
C LEU A 315 9.94 -8.90 -18.77
N VAL A 316 9.79 -7.75 -19.42
CA VAL A 316 10.18 -7.52 -20.82
C VAL A 316 11.70 -7.72 -20.98
N ALA A 317 12.51 -7.19 -20.08
CA ALA A 317 13.97 -7.39 -20.10
C ALA A 317 14.34 -8.88 -19.94
N ALA A 318 13.69 -9.60 -19.02
CA ALA A 318 13.90 -11.03 -18.82
C ALA A 318 13.43 -11.88 -20.02
N ALA A 319 12.32 -11.51 -20.65
CA ALA A 319 11.83 -12.14 -21.87
C ALA A 319 12.77 -11.90 -23.06
N SER A 320 13.34 -10.69 -23.17
CA SER A 320 14.33 -10.33 -24.22
C SER A 320 15.61 -11.11 -24.09
N ALA A 321 15.97 -11.47 -22.86
CA ALA A 321 17.09 -12.34 -22.55
C ALA A 321 16.74 -13.84 -22.67
N ASN A 322 15.57 -14.22 -23.20
CA ASN A 322 15.07 -15.59 -23.31
C ASN A 322 15.02 -16.37 -21.97
N ARG A 323 14.85 -15.67 -20.85
CA ARG A 323 14.81 -16.30 -19.51
C ARG A 323 13.42 -16.71 -19.06
N LEU A 324 12.40 -16.14 -19.69
CA LEU A 324 10.99 -16.50 -19.54
C LEU A 324 10.27 -16.20 -20.86
N GLN A 325 9.08 -16.76 -21.02
CA GLN A 325 8.26 -16.51 -22.20
C GLN A 325 7.04 -15.67 -21.83
N LEU A 326 6.77 -14.65 -22.64
CA LEU A 326 5.56 -13.85 -22.57
C LEU A 326 4.65 -14.22 -23.73
N ALA A 327 3.38 -14.45 -23.44
CA ALA A 327 2.37 -14.80 -24.44
C ALA A 327 1.39 -13.66 -24.70
N ARG A 328 0.96 -13.61 -25.96
CA ARG A 328 -0.13 -12.77 -26.43
C ARG A 328 -1.47 -13.38 -26.03
N LEU A 329 -2.49 -12.55 -26.14
CA LEU A 329 -3.87 -12.89 -25.84
C LEU A 329 -4.62 -13.04 -27.15
N ASP A 330 -4.96 -14.28 -27.54
CA ASP A 330 -5.68 -14.55 -28.79
C ASP A 330 -7.17 -14.15 -28.70
N MET A 331 -7.75 -14.20 -27.49
CA MET A 331 -9.14 -13.80 -27.22
C MET A 331 -9.24 -12.92 -25.96
N PRO A 332 -9.02 -11.59 -26.09
CA PRO A 332 -8.97 -10.67 -24.95
C PRO A 332 -10.25 -10.55 -24.14
N GLU A 333 -11.36 -10.90 -24.76
CA GLU A 333 -12.70 -10.69 -24.24
C GLU A 333 -13.06 -11.69 -23.14
N HIS A 334 -12.36 -12.83 -23.08
CA HIS A 334 -12.54 -13.85 -22.04
C HIS A 334 -11.70 -13.61 -20.78
N MET A 335 -10.83 -12.60 -20.81
CA MET A 335 -10.09 -12.16 -19.63
C MET A 335 -10.86 -11.06 -18.92
N ASP A 336 -10.91 -11.12 -17.59
CA ASP A 336 -11.49 -10.04 -16.78
C ASP A 336 -10.92 -8.67 -17.20
N ALA A 337 -11.80 -7.67 -17.34
CA ALA A 337 -11.44 -6.38 -17.91
C ALA A 337 -10.34 -5.65 -17.12
N ILE A 338 -10.35 -5.79 -15.78
CA ILE A 338 -9.36 -5.19 -14.90
C ILE A 338 -8.03 -5.94 -15.01
N LEU A 339 -8.06 -7.27 -15.00
CA LEU A 339 -6.86 -8.09 -15.19
C LEU A 339 -6.21 -7.85 -16.55
N ARG A 340 -7.01 -7.73 -17.62
CA ARG A 340 -6.53 -7.44 -18.97
C ARG A 340 -5.80 -6.09 -19.03
N MET A 341 -6.46 -5.03 -18.56
CA MET A 341 -5.88 -3.69 -18.51
C MET A 341 -4.57 -3.67 -17.70
N ARG A 342 -4.56 -4.34 -16.54
CA ARG A 342 -3.37 -4.39 -15.67
C ARG A 342 -2.26 -5.27 -16.24
N SER A 343 -2.58 -6.32 -17.00
CA SER A 343 -1.59 -7.25 -17.56
C SER A 343 -0.99 -6.77 -18.88
N GLU A 344 -1.67 -5.84 -19.56
CA GLU A 344 -1.24 -5.32 -20.85
C GLU A 344 0.19 -4.76 -20.79
N THR A 345 1.09 -5.40 -21.54
CA THR A 345 2.53 -5.10 -21.52
C THR A 345 3.06 -5.07 -22.94
N ALA A 346 3.76 -3.99 -23.32
CA ALA A 346 4.36 -3.88 -24.63
C ALA A 346 5.51 -4.88 -24.80
N TRP A 347 5.44 -5.73 -25.83
CA TRP A 347 6.42 -6.77 -26.14
C TRP A 347 6.68 -6.84 -27.64
N GLY A 348 7.78 -6.24 -28.10
CA GLY A 348 8.08 -6.11 -29.53
C GLY A 348 7.04 -5.24 -30.26
N ARG A 349 6.42 -5.78 -31.32
CA ARG A 349 5.32 -5.12 -32.04
C ARG A 349 3.93 -5.44 -31.45
N ASP A 350 3.90 -6.26 -30.41
CA ASP A 350 2.68 -6.84 -29.86
C ASP A 350 2.44 -6.42 -28.40
N ARG A 351 1.27 -6.81 -27.88
CA ARG A 351 0.90 -6.66 -26.47
C ARG A 351 0.82 -8.04 -25.80
N ALA A 352 1.72 -8.30 -24.88
CA ALA A 352 1.70 -9.49 -24.04
C ALA A 352 0.81 -9.27 -22.82
N HIS A 353 0.13 -10.32 -22.40
CA HIS A 353 -0.75 -10.30 -21.22
C HIS A 353 -0.43 -11.43 -20.24
N PHE A 354 0.37 -12.41 -20.65
CA PHE A 354 0.66 -13.60 -19.87
C PHE A 354 2.16 -13.89 -19.78
N VAL A 355 2.54 -14.51 -18.67
CA VAL A 355 3.75 -15.31 -18.53
C VAL A 355 3.38 -16.76 -18.86
N VAL A 356 4.16 -17.41 -19.71
CA VAL A 356 4.00 -18.84 -20.04
C VAL A 356 4.68 -19.66 -18.94
N THR A 357 3.95 -20.59 -18.35
CA THR A 357 4.52 -21.54 -17.40
C THR A 357 4.80 -22.85 -18.12
N ALA A 358 6.04 -23.33 -18.06
CA ALA A 358 6.39 -24.65 -18.59
C ALA A 358 5.77 -25.73 -17.68
N GLY A 359 4.59 -26.23 -18.03
CA GLY A 359 3.86 -27.22 -17.24
C GLY A 359 2.41 -27.33 -17.67
N GLY A 360 2.20 -27.96 -18.83
CA GLY A 360 1.02 -28.79 -19.08
C GLY A 360 1.38 -30.24 -18.77
#